data_AF-A0A7R8HC98-F1
#
_entry.id   AF-A0A7R8HC98-F1
#
_cell.length_a   1.000
_cell.length_b   1.000
_cell.length_c   1.000
_cell.angle_alpha   90.00
_cell.angle_beta   90.00
_cell.angle_gamma   90.00
#
_symmetry.space_group_name_H-M   'P 1'
#
loop_
_entity.id
_entity.type
_entity.pdbx_description
1 polymer ?
#
loop_
_entity_poly.entity_id
_entity_poly.type
_entity_poly.pdbx_seq_one_letter_code
_entity_poly.pdbx_strand_id
1 'polypeptide(L)'
;MSIIALCTFFRNQAILHLEPYSKAIQCSSFKEASNITQLKLIAEDRPYFLPDFLDEDNSLIFDEGNDYKIRAKVIVDPHGTKGVNSTKQFVVNDLQTALKIAQDSDVIYLERGDYDCSKKSNKTLQIKKSVSIIGSSKSDVKICGSIVKWESCKKLYLSNLQIEVNGSNLDERAEPVQNGISEDIYLLGGRTEINGCIIESSANTSLYVIGNNENTTELHVTFSIFDGLEECQRMICPKGSRIRMEFENCYASDSLSFITFIDHDDSHQDCSYFFIDSTFSHIQDAIHISPMKTSNFSLNISGCLFELSQWDEEVKSVGVHLESGNGICIKGNVFYLNSLDSSAIYLKDVRYGLIELNHIESTSDAIRTTSIAEGIAVHNFIDEVRLNNNIVNGARIGYHFSSSNIEKGPNLFSLSNCEASFCSVGLLFELKQSQLPRSLCIHSLKLSNSNYGLMMNTELLTMTKVKSKSLVRPSMMCLYPFFFHKKFIDRVRMIDNSFTHTLDYESMDPADADLRTKMFFYLATVKNFCLTV
;
A
#
# COMPACT_ATOMS: atom_id res chain seq x y z
N MET A 1 -37.38 -53.45 -18.53
CA MET A 1 -37.10 -52.51 -17.41
C MET A 1 -35.70 -51.95 -17.60
N SER A 2 -35.45 -50.66 -17.74
CA SER A 2 -36.07 -49.61 -18.56
C SER A 2 -35.04 -48.49 -18.69
N ILE A 3 -34.65 -48.21 -19.93
CA ILE A 3 -34.38 -46.89 -20.51
C ILE A 3 -33.01 -46.21 -20.26
N ILE A 4 -32.41 -45.92 -21.41
CA ILE A 4 -31.19 -45.15 -21.75
C ILE A 4 -31.46 -43.64 -21.62
N ALA A 5 -30.46 -42.85 -21.19
CA ALA A 5 -30.25 -41.50 -21.73
C ALA A 5 -28.82 -40.98 -21.53
N LEU A 6 -28.31 -40.41 -22.61
CA LEU A 6 -27.08 -39.69 -22.83
C LEU A 6 -27.31 -38.18 -22.54
N CYS A 7 -26.26 -37.46 -22.13
CA CYS A 7 -26.08 -35.99 -22.18
C CYS A 7 -26.73 -35.06 -21.12
N THR A 8 -26.03 -33.92 -20.96
CA THR A 8 -26.38 -32.59 -20.37
C THR A 8 -26.37 -32.44 -18.83
N PHE A 9 -25.43 -31.66 -18.24
CA PHE A 9 -25.40 -30.18 -18.04
C PHE A 9 -26.28 -29.70 -16.84
N PHE A 10 -25.62 -28.96 -15.92
CA PHE A 10 -26.14 -28.05 -14.87
C PHE A 10 -26.75 -28.56 -13.53
N ARG A 11 -26.25 -27.89 -12.46
CA ARG A 11 -26.87 -27.44 -11.19
C ARG A 11 -26.95 -28.43 -10.02
N ASN A 12 -26.14 -28.21 -8.98
CA ASN A 12 -26.45 -27.51 -7.69
C ASN A 12 -26.79 -28.57 -6.61
N GLN A 13 -26.36 -28.53 -5.35
CA GLN A 13 -26.30 -27.43 -4.38
C GLN A 13 -25.56 -27.95 -3.13
N ALA A 14 -24.64 -27.17 -2.57
CA ALA A 14 -24.39 -27.18 -1.13
C ALA A 14 -24.60 -25.73 -0.67
N ILE A 15 -25.64 -25.57 0.15
CA ILE A 15 -26.23 -24.32 0.60
C ILE A 15 -25.33 -23.73 1.68
N LEU A 16 -24.72 -22.58 1.39
CA LEU A 16 -24.10 -21.69 2.38
C LEU A 16 -25.15 -20.64 2.71
N HIS A 17 -25.71 -20.72 3.92
CA HIS A 17 -26.58 -19.69 4.47
C HIS A 17 -25.74 -18.50 4.92
N LEU A 18 -25.61 -17.49 4.06
CA LEU A 18 -25.19 -16.14 4.43
C LEU A 18 -25.98 -15.15 3.58
N GLU A 19 -26.89 -14.41 4.21
CA GLU A 19 -27.43 -13.14 3.72
C GLU A 19 -27.70 -12.22 4.93
N PRO A 20 -27.72 -10.88 4.76
CA PRO A 20 -27.13 -10.09 3.68
C PRO A 20 -26.39 -8.82 4.16
N TYR A 21 -25.52 -8.26 3.31
CA TYR A 21 -25.28 -6.84 3.00
C TYR A 21 -23.82 -6.53 2.64
N SER A 22 -23.53 -6.56 1.34
CA SER A 22 -22.81 -5.52 0.57
C SER A 22 -22.38 -6.15 -0.76
N LYS A 23 -22.68 -5.47 -1.86
CA LYS A 23 -22.41 -5.93 -3.23
C LYS A 23 -20.90 -5.83 -3.50
N ALA A 24 -20.15 -6.87 -3.17
CA ALA A 24 -18.85 -7.11 -3.78
C ALA A 24 -19.08 -7.63 -5.21
N ILE A 25 -18.52 -6.93 -6.21
CA ILE A 25 -18.50 -7.41 -7.59
C ILE A 25 -17.65 -8.67 -7.62
N GLN A 26 -18.32 -9.81 -7.77
CA GLN A 26 -17.72 -11.13 -7.79
C GLN A 26 -17.27 -11.43 -9.23
N CYS A 27 -16.08 -10.96 -9.62
CA CYS A 27 -15.51 -11.30 -10.93
C CYS A 27 -15.12 -12.79 -10.92
N SER A 28 -15.79 -13.60 -11.73
CA SER A 28 -15.70 -15.07 -11.70
C SER A 28 -15.20 -15.67 -13.01
N SER A 29 -14.72 -14.86 -13.96
CA SER A 29 -14.15 -15.39 -15.20
C SER A 29 -13.10 -14.51 -15.87
N PHE A 30 -12.19 -15.16 -16.62
CA PHE A 30 -11.16 -14.55 -17.48
C PHE A 30 -11.73 -13.59 -18.56
N LYS A 31 -13.05 -13.62 -18.81
CA LYS A 31 -13.76 -12.68 -19.69
C LYS A 31 -14.09 -11.34 -19.03
N GLU A 32 -14.04 -11.24 -17.71
CA GLU A 32 -14.19 -9.97 -17.00
C GLU A 32 -12.85 -9.24 -16.85
N ALA A 33 -11.72 -9.98 -16.88
CA ALA A 33 -10.39 -9.39 -17.00
C ALA A 33 -10.18 -8.66 -18.35
N SER A 34 -10.87 -9.06 -19.42
CA SER A 34 -10.88 -8.30 -20.68
C SER A 34 -11.63 -6.96 -20.60
N ASN A 35 -12.45 -6.72 -19.57
CA ASN A 35 -13.00 -5.39 -19.30
C ASN A 35 -11.96 -4.47 -18.63
N ILE A 36 -10.92 -5.01 -17.97
CA ILE A 36 -9.75 -4.22 -17.54
C ILE A 36 -8.95 -3.75 -18.76
N THR A 37 -8.96 -4.50 -19.86
CA THR A 37 -8.41 -4.04 -21.15
C THR A 37 -9.27 -2.93 -21.79
N GLN A 38 -10.57 -2.82 -21.46
CA GLN A 38 -11.37 -1.65 -21.84
C GLN A 38 -11.08 -0.43 -20.96
N LEU A 39 -10.68 -0.61 -19.69
CA LEU A 39 -10.08 0.48 -18.89
C LEU A 39 -8.75 0.97 -19.50
N LYS A 40 -7.99 0.07 -20.14
CA LYS A 40 -6.77 0.42 -20.90
C LYS A 40 -7.04 1.39 -22.07
N LEU A 41 -8.20 1.26 -22.73
CA LEU A 41 -8.65 2.18 -23.79
C LEU A 41 -9.29 3.47 -23.27
N ILE A 42 -9.66 3.54 -21.99
CA ILE A 42 -10.15 4.79 -21.36
C ILE A 42 -8.99 5.59 -20.77
N ALA A 43 -7.90 4.93 -20.38
CA ALA A 43 -6.68 5.55 -19.85
C ALA A 43 -5.73 6.09 -20.94
N GLU A 44 -5.66 5.44 -22.12
CA GLU A 44 -4.76 5.87 -23.21
C GLU A 44 -5.22 7.15 -23.95
N ASP A 45 -6.47 7.60 -23.75
CA ASP A 45 -7.05 8.79 -24.41
C ASP A 45 -7.36 9.95 -23.44
N ARG A 46 -6.86 9.92 -22.19
CA ARG A 46 -7.06 11.02 -21.22
C ARG A 46 -5.73 11.54 -20.67
N PRO A 47 -5.35 12.80 -20.93
CA PRO A 47 -4.25 13.42 -20.23
C PRO A 47 -4.66 13.57 -18.76
N TYR A 48 -3.82 13.11 -17.83
CA TYR A 48 -3.85 13.42 -16.40
C TYR A 48 -5.25 13.50 -15.77
N PHE A 49 -5.77 12.36 -15.31
CA PHE A 49 -6.88 12.38 -14.37
C PHE A 49 -6.37 12.83 -13.00
N LEU A 50 -6.20 14.14 -12.80
CA LEU A 50 -6.64 14.71 -11.53
C LEU A 50 -8.16 14.48 -11.52
N PRO A 51 -8.73 13.75 -10.55
CA PRO A 51 -10.15 13.90 -10.35
C PRO A 51 -10.38 15.38 -10.00
N ASP A 52 -11.28 16.03 -10.74
CA ASP A 52 -11.76 17.41 -10.56
C ASP A 52 -12.38 17.61 -9.15
N PHE A 53 -11.57 17.45 -8.10
CA PHE A 53 -11.91 17.75 -6.71
C PHE A 53 -11.55 19.18 -6.34
N LEU A 54 -10.85 19.88 -7.23
CA LEU A 54 -10.22 21.15 -6.91
C LEU A 54 -10.86 22.38 -7.51
N ASP A 55 -11.84 22.32 -8.42
CA ASP A 55 -12.55 23.55 -8.79
C ASP A 55 -14.00 23.39 -9.29
N GLU A 56 -14.82 24.32 -8.79
CA GLU A 56 -16.09 24.85 -9.29
C GLU A 56 -17.34 23.94 -9.31
N ASP A 57 -18.22 24.21 -8.34
CA ASP A 57 -19.69 24.05 -8.42
C ASP A 57 -20.32 22.65 -8.49
N ASN A 58 -19.58 21.55 -8.29
CA ASN A 58 -20.21 20.24 -8.05
C ASN A 58 -20.39 19.94 -6.56
N SER A 59 -21.26 20.75 -5.94
CA SER A 59 -22.01 20.28 -4.79
C SER A 59 -22.87 19.08 -5.22
N LEU A 60 -22.40 17.86 -4.96
CA LEU A 60 -23.33 16.82 -4.56
C LEU A 60 -23.95 17.33 -3.26
N ILE A 61 -25.05 18.08 -3.39
CA ILE A 61 -25.82 18.69 -2.31
C ILE A 61 -26.33 17.55 -1.41
N PHE A 62 -25.50 17.15 -0.46
CA PHE A 62 -25.97 16.83 0.86
C PHE A 62 -25.94 18.14 1.63
N ASP A 63 -27.12 18.64 2.01
CA ASP A 63 -27.37 19.86 2.80
C ASP A 63 -26.85 19.72 4.26
N GLU A 64 -25.78 18.96 4.45
CA GLU A 64 -25.20 18.57 5.74
C GLU A 64 -24.60 19.77 6.49
N GLY A 65 -24.03 20.74 5.77
CA GLY A 65 -23.44 21.94 6.39
C GLY A 65 -24.44 22.74 7.23
N ASN A 66 -25.68 22.90 6.75
CA ASN A 66 -26.75 23.57 7.48
C ASN A 66 -27.20 22.75 8.71
N ASP A 67 -27.26 21.43 8.57
CA ASP A 67 -27.65 20.52 9.64
C ASP A 67 -26.66 20.54 10.81
N TYR A 68 -25.35 20.60 10.51
CA TYR A 68 -24.31 20.72 11.54
C TYR A 68 -24.30 22.09 12.21
N LYS A 69 -24.48 23.16 11.43
CA LYS A 69 -24.60 24.52 11.98
C LYS A 69 -25.74 24.63 12.97
N ILE A 70 -26.89 24.00 12.71
CA ILE A 70 -28.05 24.01 13.63
C ILE A 70 -27.77 23.22 14.91
N ARG A 71 -27.05 22.10 14.82
CA ARG A 71 -26.71 21.23 15.97
C ARG A 71 -25.58 21.78 16.84
N ALA A 72 -24.77 22.68 16.30
CA ALA A 72 -23.62 23.25 16.98
C ALA A 72 -23.99 23.96 18.29
N LYS A 73 -23.17 23.78 19.32
CA LYS A 73 -23.25 24.57 20.57
C LYS A 73 -22.43 25.84 20.49
N VAL A 74 -21.35 25.79 19.72
CA VAL A 74 -20.44 26.91 19.50
C VAL A 74 -20.29 27.13 18.00
N ILE A 75 -20.52 28.37 17.56
CA ILE A 75 -20.22 28.86 16.21
C ILE A 75 -18.96 29.71 16.31
N VAL A 76 -17.98 29.43 15.46
CA VAL A 76 -16.75 30.22 15.36
C VAL A 76 -16.80 31.03 14.08
N ASP A 77 -17.00 32.34 14.20
CA ASP A 77 -17.08 33.28 13.09
C ASP A 77 -16.06 34.41 13.32
N PRO A 78 -14.96 34.48 12.54
CA PRO A 78 -13.93 35.51 12.69
C PRO A 78 -14.50 36.93 12.58
N HIS A 79 -15.53 37.12 11.76
CA HIS A 79 -16.18 38.39 11.46
C HIS A 79 -17.49 38.60 12.24
N GLY A 80 -17.92 37.59 12.97
CA GLY A 80 -19.18 37.57 13.72
C GLY A 80 -19.17 38.43 14.98
N THR A 81 -20.37 38.80 15.41
CA THR A 81 -20.57 39.47 16.70
C THR A 81 -20.59 38.45 17.83
N LYS A 82 -19.68 38.58 18.79
CA LYS A 82 -19.61 37.71 19.97
C LYS A 82 -20.89 37.77 20.79
N GLY A 83 -21.35 36.62 21.27
CA GLY A 83 -22.49 36.56 22.17
C GLY A 83 -23.24 35.25 22.07
N VAL A 84 -24.52 35.29 22.42
CA VAL A 84 -25.44 34.18 22.21
C VAL A 84 -26.42 34.60 21.13
N ASN A 85 -26.51 33.82 20.06
CA ASN A 85 -27.44 34.12 18.97
C ASN A 85 -28.89 33.71 19.33
N SER A 86 -29.83 33.99 18.43
CA SER A 86 -31.25 33.68 18.62
C SER A 86 -31.56 32.19 18.82
N THR A 87 -30.70 31.31 18.32
CA THR A 87 -30.79 29.84 18.46
C THR A 87 -30.08 29.31 19.71
N LYS A 88 -29.66 30.19 20.64
CA LYS A 88 -28.96 29.86 21.89
C LYS A 88 -27.58 29.21 21.70
N GLN A 89 -26.91 29.50 20.59
CA GLN A 89 -25.56 29.04 20.31
C GLN A 89 -24.57 30.14 20.70
N PHE A 90 -23.41 29.75 21.22
CA PHE A 90 -22.34 30.68 21.53
C PHE A 90 -21.61 31.06 20.25
N VAL A 91 -21.55 32.34 19.92
CA VAL A 91 -20.77 32.87 18.81
C VAL A 91 -19.48 33.46 19.36
N VAL A 92 -18.34 32.95 18.87
CA VAL A 92 -16.99 33.39 19.23
C VAL A 92 -16.16 33.60 17.95
N ASN A 93 -15.03 34.31 18.05
CA ASN A 93 -14.26 34.71 16.87
C ASN A 93 -12.98 33.88 16.67
N ASP A 94 -12.67 32.96 17.59
CA ASP A 94 -11.47 32.13 17.47
C ASP A 94 -11.68 30.74 18.07
N LEU A 95 -11.03 29.75 17.45
CA LEU A 95 -11.15 28.33 17.80
C LEU A 95 -10.64 28.01 19.22
N GLN A 96 -9.63 28.74 19.69
CA GLN A 96 -9.10 28.55 21.04
C GLN A 96 -10.12 28.93 22.12
N THR A 97 -10.86 30.01 21.91
CA THR A 97 -11.95 30.41 22.80
C THR A 97 -13.10 29.41 22.72
N ALA A 98 -13.41 28.89 21.52
CA ALA A 98 -14.42 27.85 21.34
C ALA A 98 -14.12 26.59 22.17
N LEU A 99 -12.88 26.08 22.10
CA LEU A 99 -12.44 24.91 22.88
C LEU A 99 -12.47 25.13 24.41
N LYS A 100 -12.27 26.37 24.87
CA LYS A 100 -12.37 26.71 26.30
C LYS A 100 -13.82 26.59 26.81
N ILE A 101 -14.79 27.05 26.04
CA ILE A 101 -16.20 27.06 26.45
C ILE A 101 -16.94 25.76 26.15
N ALA A 102 -16.54 25.03 25.11
CA ALA A 102 -17.12 23.75 24.72
C ALA A 102 -17.05 22.74 25.87
N GLN A 103 -18.05 21.89 25.99
CA GLN A 103 -18.07 20.73 26.87
C GLN A 103 -17.75 19.46 26.09
N ASP A 104 -17.55 18.35 26.79
CA ASP A 104 -17.41 17.05 26.13
C ASP A 104 -18.68 16.72 25.33
N SER A 105 -18.47 16.18 24.14
CA SER A 105 -19.47 15.87 23.10
C SER A 105 -20.11 17.09 22.40
N ASP A 106 -19.63 18.31 22.66
CA ASP A 106 -20.12 19.48 21.92
C ASP A 106 -19.64 19.48 20.46
N VAL A 107 -20.48 20.07 19.61
CA VAL A 107 -20.17 20.39 18.21
C VAL A 107 -19.77 21.86 18.11
N ILE A 108 -18.58 22.10 17.58
CA ILE A 108 -18.01 23.39 17.22
C ILE A 108 -18.10 23.52 15.69
N TYR A 109 -18.83 24.51 15.21
CA TYR A 109 -18.97 24.78 13.79
C TYR A 109 -18.12 26.00 13.40
N LEU A 110 -17.36 25.89 12.32
CA LEU A 110 -16.50 26.95 11.80
C LEU A 110 -17.15 27.56 10.56
N GLU A 111 -17.43 28.87 10.63
CA GLU A 111 -17.76 29.65 9.43
C GLU A 111 -16.53 29.80 8.53
N ARG A 112 -16.72 30.42 7.36
CA ARG A 112 -15.63 30.69 6.44
C ARG A 112 -14.55 31.56 7.08
N GLY A 113 -13.29 31.20 6.87
CA GLY A 113 -12.13 31.98 7.29
C GLY A 113 -10.91 31.15 7.69
N ASP A 114 -9.83 31.88 7.96
CA ASP A 114 -8.53 31.32 8.36
C ASP A 114 -8.36 31.40 9.88
N TYR A 115 -8.25 30.23 10.51
CA TYR A 115 -8.11 30.03 11.94
C TYR A 115 -6.65 29.78 12.31
N ASP A 116 -5.88 30.85 12.28
CA ASP A 116 -4.45 30.84 12.57
C ASP A 116 -4.18 30.68 14.08
N CYS A 117 -3.62 29.53 14.45
CA CYS A 117 -3.28 29.19 15.83
C CYS A 117 -1.89 29.72 16.26
N SER A 118 -1.08 30.25 15.33
CA SER A 118 0.30 30.71 15.56
C SER A 118 0.40 32.13 16.15
N LYS A 119 -0.60 32.99 15.90
CA LYS A 119 -0.59 34.43 16.27
C LYS A 119 -0.70 34.72 17.77
N LYS A 120 -0.93 33.73 18.63
CA LYS A 120 -1.04 33.89 20.09
C LYS A 120 0.19 33.29 20.78
N SER A 121 0.46 33.73 22.01
CA SER A 121 1.65 33.32 22.81
C SER A 121 1.84 31.80 22.98
N ASN A 122 0.80 31.00 22.73
CA ASN A 122 0.90 29.56 22.55
C ASN A 122 0.63 29.24 21.08
N LYS A 123 1.70 28.90 20.33
CA LYS A 123 1.67 28.56 18.89
C LYS A 123 0.95 27.24 18.54
N THR A 124 0.22 26.65 19.48
CA THR A 124 -0.30 25.28 19.38
C THR A 124 -1.75 25.20 19.86
N LEU A 125 -2.62 24.63 19.03
CA LEU A 125 -4.01 24.35 19.37
C LEU A 125 -4.10 23.10 20.23
N GLN A 126 -4.41 23.26 21.51
CA GLN A 126 -4.55 22.14 22.45
C GLN A 126 -6.01 21.68 22.55
N ILE A 127 -6.26 20.42 22.16
CA ILE A 127 -7.58 19.79 22.24
C ILE A 127 -7.56 18.77 23.39
N LYS A 128 -8.26 19.12 24.48
CA LYS A 128 -8.30 18.31 25.72
C LYS A 128 -9.66 17.68 26.02
N LYS A 129 -10.71 18.15 25.35
CA LYS A 129 -12.09 17.70 25.50
C LYS A 129 -12.51 16.91 24.28
N SER A 130 -13.42 15.96 24.46
CA SER A 130 -13.97 15.19 23.34
C SER A 130 -14.95 16.06 22.57
N VAL A 131 -14.68 16.42 21.32
CA VAL A 131 -15.49 17.40 20.57
C VAL A 131 -15.54 17.04 19.10
N SER A 132 -16.53 17.60 18.40
CA SER A 132 -16.57 17.61 16.93
C SER A 132 -16.28 19.02 16.44
N ILE A 133 -15.32 19.17 15.52
CA ILE A 133 -14.98 20.43 14.87
C ILE A 133 -15.31 20.27 13.39
N ILE A 134 -16.27 21.03 12.90
CA ILE A 134 -16.84 20.89 11.57
C ILE A 134 -16.75 22.24 10.85
N GLY A 135 -16.10 22.25 9.68
CA GLY A 135 -16.07 23.43 8.83
C GLY A 135 -17.32 23.56 7.97
N SER A 136 -17.63 24.81 7.61
CA SER A 136 -18.66 25.13 6.62
C SER A 136 -18.29 24.65 5.21
N SER A 137 -17.00 24.53 4.90
CA SER A 137 -16.48 24.07 3.61
C SER A 137 -15.01 23.68 3.76
N LYS A 138 -14.61 22.55 3.18
CA LYS A 138 -13.20 22.12 3.11
C LYS A 138 -12.28 23.11 2.37
N SER A 139 -12.82 23.98 1.53
CA SER A 139 -12.05 24.97 0.75
C SER A 139 -12.05 26.37 1.38
N ASP A 140 -13.07 26.70 2.18
CA ASP A 140 -13.23 28.06 2.76
C ASP A 140 -12.88 28.12 4.26
N VAL A 141 -12.62 26.99 4.89
CA VAL A 141 -12.31 26.87 6.33
C VAL A 141 -10.94 26.27 6.50
N LYS A 142 -9.99 27.08 6.94
CA LYS A 142 -8.60 26.68 7.08
C LYS A 142 -8.14 26.79 8.52
N ILE A 143 -7.56 25.74 9.08
CA ILE A 143 -6.87 25.77 10.37
C ILE A 143 -5.38 25.76 10.11
N CYS A 144 -4.67 26.82 10.51
CA CYS A 144 -3.22 26.93 10.31
C CYS A 144 -2.47 26.72 11.64
N GLY A 145 -1.39 25.93 11.59
CA GLY A 145 -0.43 25.74 12.68
C GLY A 145 -0.57 24.40 13.42
N SER A 146 0.20 24.23 14.51
CA SER A 146 0.27 22.95 15.23
C SER A 146 -1.03 22.58 15.96
N ILE A 147 -1.39 21.30 15.92
CA ILE A 147 -2.52 20.74 16.67
C ILE A 147 -2.00 19.67 17.62
N VAL A 148 -2.39 19.73 18.89
CA VAL A 148 -2.10 18.68 19.87
C VAL A 148 -3.41 18.20 20.49
N LYS A 149 -3.81 16.99 20.14
CA LYS A 149 -4.88 16.25 20.81
C LYS A 149 -4.29 15.48 21.98
N TRP A 150 -4.70 15.84 23.20
CA TRP A 150 -4.24 15.19 24.43
C TRP A 150 -5.00 13.92 24.75
N GLU A 151 -4.41 13.02 25.55
CA GLU A 151 -5.01 11.75 25.97
C GLU A 151 -6.32 11.90 26.77
N SER A 152 -6.56 13.09 27.34
CA SER A 152 -7.82 13.45 27.98
C SER A 152 -8.98 13.58 26.98
N CYS A 153 -8.68 13.95 25.73
CA CYS A 153 -9.64 13.94 24.63
C CYS A 153 -9.84 12.48 24.17
N LYS A 154 -10.94 11.85 24.58
CA LYS A 154 -11.22 10.45 24.22
C LYS A 154 -11.70 10.29 22.79
N LYS A 155 -12.45 11.27 22.27
CA LYS A 155 -12.93 11.28 20.88
C LYS A 155 -12.80 12.68 20.25
N LEU A 156 -12.10 12.78 19.12
CA LEU A 156 -12.06 13.97 18.28
C LEU A 156 -12.66 13.63 16.91
N TYR A 157 -13.58 14.45 16.42
CA TYR A 157 -14.10 14.38 15.06
C TYR A 157 -13.76 15.68 14.31
N LEU A 158 -13.09 15.56 13.17
CA LEU A 158 -12.76 16.68 12.27
C LEU A 158 -13.46 16.43 10.93
N SER A 159 -14.19 17.43 10.42
CA SER A 159 -14.84 17.27 9.12
C SER A 159 -15.00 18.56 8.33
N ASN A 160 -14.95 18.43 6.99
CA ASN A 160 -15.25 19.49 6.03
C ASN A 160 -14.43 20.77 6.26
N LEU A 161 -13.12 20.62 6.46
CA LEU A 161 -12.17 21.69 6.69
C LEU A 161 -10.79 21.35 6.12
N GLN A 162 -9.96 22.36 5.90
CA GLN A 162 -8.56 22.24 5.56
C GLN A 162 -7.69 22.45 6.79
N ILE A 163 -6.64 21.65 6.93
CA ILE A 163 -5.59 21.82 7.95
C ILE A 163 -4.29 22.05 7.20
N GLU A 164 -3.68 23.21 7.44
CA GLU A 164 -2.38 23.56 6.88
C GLU A 164 -1.33 23.50 7.98
N VAL A 165 -0.39 22.58 7.77
CA VAL A 165 0.69 22.27 8.69
C VAL A 165 1.96 22.91 8.14
N ASN A 166 2.47 23.94 8.84
CA ASN A 166 3.65 24.74 8.46
C ASN A 166 3.47 25.74 7.29
N GLY A 167 2.24 26.04 6.87
CA GLY A 167 2.03 26.90 5.68
C GLY A 167 1.98 28.41 5.89
N SER A 168 2.34 28.95 7.07
CA SER A 168 2.31 30.40 7.30
C SER A 168 3.65 31.09 7.57
N ASN A 169 4.79 30.40 7.48
CA ASN A 169 6.12 31.06 7.49
C ASN A 169 7.15 30.33 6.61
N LEU A 170 7.13 30.66 5.32
CA LEU A 170 8.31 30.61 4.43
C LEU A 170 9.38 31.67 4.82
N ASP A 171 9.47 32.05 6.09
CA ASP A 171 10.66 32.73 6.58
C ASP A 171 11.67 31.61 6.86
N GLU A 172 12.58 31.41 5.90
CA GLU A 172 13.76 30.51 5.89
C GLU A 172 14.73 30.72 7.09
N ARG A 173 14.28 31.42 8.13
CA ARG A 173 15.00 31.77 9.36
C ARG A 173 14.23 31.42 10.62
N ALA A 174 13.14 30.65 10.54
CA ALA A 174 12.50 30.08 11.72
C ALA A 174 13.49 29.11 12.38
N GLU A 175 14.22 29.59 13.38
CA GLU A 175 15.13 28.78 14.18
C GLU A 175 14.40 27.54 14.70
N PRO A 176 15.08 26.38 14.78
CA PRO A 176 14.52 25.17 15.37
C PRO A 176 13.92 25.51 16.73
N VAL A 177 12.60 25.31 16.86
CA VAL A 177 11.84 25.68 18.05
C VAL A 177 12.52 25.06 19.27
N GLN A 178 13.08 25.90 20.15
CA GLN A 178 13.89 25.54 21.32
C GLN A 178 13.16 24.72 22.41
N ASN A 179 12.01 24.11 22.11
CA ASN A 179 11.24 23.26 23.05
C ASN A 179 10.72 21.96 22.41
N GLY A 180 11.23 21.54 21.24
CA GLY A 180 10.94 20.21 20.69
C GLY A 180 9.51 19.99 20.16
N ILE A 181 8.76 21.07 19.88
CA ILE A 181 7.45 20.99 19.21
C ILE A 181 7.59 21.77 17.90
N SER A 182 7.74 21.02 16.80
CA SER A 182 7.65 21.55 15.43
C SER A 182 6.19 21.85 15.06
N GLU A 183 5.99 22.57 13.96
CA GLU A 183 4.66 22.87 13.42
C GLU A 183 3.99 21.62 12.84
N ASP A 184 3.60 20.66 13.70
CA ASP A 184 2.99 19.38 13.32
C ASP A 184 1.67 19.09 14.06
N ILE A 185 1.00 18.03 13.65
CA ILE A 185 -0.18 17.46 14.32
C ILE A 185 0.25 16.29 15.22
N TYR A 186 -0.14 16.32 16.50
CA TYR A 186 0.12 15.26 17.47
C TYR A 186 -1.20 14.67 17.97
N LEU A 187 -1.40 13.37 17.73
CA LEU A 187 -2.56 12.61 18.21
C LEU A 187 -2.14 11.67 19.35
N LEU A 188 -2.46 12.05 20.59
CA LEU A 188 -2.11 11.30 21.80
C LEU A 188 -3.34 10.54 22.33
N GLY A 189 -3.35 9.21 22.21
CA GLY A 189 -4.38 8.33 22.79
C GLY A 189 -5.79 8.50 22.20
N GLY A 190 -6.70 7.58 22.52
CA GLY A 190 -8.12 7.69 22.18
C GLY A 190 -8.39 7.65 20.67
N ARG A 191 -9.59 8.08 20.25
CA ARG A 191 -10.04 7.99 18.86
C ARG A 191 -10.06 9.36 18.18
N THR A 192 -9.54 9.42 16.97
CA THR A 192 -9.62 10.56 16.05
C THR A 192 -10.27 10.10 14.76
N GLU A 193 -11.33 10.78 14.35
CA GLU A 193 -12.04 10.57 13.10
C GLU A 193 -11.87 11.82 12.22
N ILE A 194 -11.36 11.65 11.00
CA ILE A 194 -11.18 12.71 10.00
C ILE A 194 -12.02 12.34 8.78
N ASN A 195 -12.94 13.22 8.39
CA ASN A 195 -13.90 12.93 7.31
C ASN A 195 -14.06 14.12 6.36
N GLY A 196 -13.74 13.95 5.08
CA GLY A 196 -13.90 15.01 4.10
C GLY A 196 -12.99 16.21 4.34
N CYS A 197 -11.78 15.99 4.87
CA CYS A 197 -10.81 17.05 5.15
C CYS A 197 -9.70 17.08 4.09
N ILE A 198 -9.01 18.22 4.02
CA ILE A 198 -7.76 18.38 3.29
C ILE A 198 -6.65 18.62 4.32
N ILE A 199 -5.55 17.89 4.23
CA ILE A 199 -4.36 18.09 5.06
C ILE A 199 -3.22 18.42 4.12
N GLU A 200 -2.78 19.67 4.16
CA GLU A 200 -1.64 20.18 3.40
C GLU A 200 -0.47 20.38 4.34
N SER A 201 0.72 19.97 3.91
CA SER A 201 1.89 20.13 4.74
C SER A 201 3.17 20.31 3.95
N SER A 202 3.93 21.34 4.30
CA SER A 202 5.36 21.49 3.95
C SER A 202 6.28 21.02 5.08
N ALA A 203 5.72 20.47 6.16
CA ALA A 203 6.52 20.01 7.29
C ALA A 203 7.27 18.73 6.94
N ASN A 204 8.44 18.53 7.54
CA ASN A 204 9.18 17.27 7.43
C ASN A 204 8.33 16.05 7.83
N THR A 205 7.51 16.20 8.87
CA THR A 205 6.48 15.22 9.23
C THR A 205 5.19 15.94 9.58
N SER A 206 4.09 15.66 8.87
CA SER A 206 2.83 16.38 9.13
C SER A 206 2.09 15.91 10.37
N LEU A 207 1.96 14.58 10.54
CA LEU A 207 1.12 14.00 11.58
C LEU A 207 1.82 12.87 12.35
N TYR A 208 1.86 12.98 13.67
CA TYR A 208 2.31 11.94 14.59
C TYR A 208 1.12 11.24 15.25
N VAL A 209 1.05 9.92 15.08
CA VAL A 209 0.10 9.05 15.80
C VAL A 209 0.85 8.35 16.92
N ILE A 210 0.63 8.77 18.15
CA ILE A 210 1.43 8.32 19.29
C ILE A 210 0.58 7.39 20.14
N GLY A 211 1.00 6.13 20.21
CA GLY A 211 0.41 5.09 21.03
C GLY A 211 1.25 4.79 22.27
N ASN A 212 0.61 4.24 23.30
CA ASN A 212 1.29 3.84 24.52
C ASN A 212 0.74 2.50 25.05
N ASN A 213 1.41 1.95 26.06
CA ASN A 213 1.07 0.63 26.60
C ASN A 213 -0.24 0.62 27.42
N GLU A 214 -0.81 1.78 27.75
CA GLU A 214 -2.01 1.87 28.59
C GLU A 214 -3.27 2.03 27.74
N ASN A 215 -3.21 2.87 26.71
CA ASN A 215 -4.35 3.29 25.89
C ASN A 215 -4.07 3.08 24.41
N THR A 216 -5.07 2.57 23.69
CA THR A 216 -5.03 2.51 22.23
C THR A 216 -5.19 3.91 21.64
N THR A 217 -4.41 4.21 20.61
CA THR A 217 -4.57 5.38 19.75
C THR A 217 -5.16 4.95 18.43
N GLU A 218 -6.33 5.47 18.08
CA GLU A 218 -7.09 5.10 16.89
C GLU A 218 -7.22 6.33 15.97
N LEU A 219 -6.86 6.17 14.70
CA LEU A 219 -7.03 7.16 13.64
C LEU A 219 -7.88 6.53 12.53
N HIS A 220 -9.06 7.10 12.27
CA HIS A 220 -9.91 6.72 11.15
C HIS A 220 -10.03 7.91 10.20
N VAL A 221 -9.69 7.69 8.94
CA VAL A 221 -9.70 8.73 7.91
C VAL A 221 -10.54 8.25 6.74
N THR A 222 -11.49 9.09 6.33
CA THR A 222 -12.46 8.80 5.26
C THR A 222 -12.57 9.99 4.32
N PHE A 223 -12.63 9.74 3.01
CA PHE A 223 -12.89 10.77 1.98
C PHE A 223 -11.99 12.01 2.09
N SER A 224 -10.74 11.84 2.52
CA SER A 224 -9.84 12.95 2.82
C SER A 224 -8.63 12.97 1.89
N ILE A 225 -8.06 14.16 1.73
CA ILE A 225 -6.90 14.44 0.88
C ILE A 225 -5.70 14.75 1.78
N PHE A 226 -4.56 14.14 1.48
CA PHE A 226 -3.26 14.45 2.05
C PHE A 226 -2.35 14.95 0.94
N ASP A 227 -1.86 16.18 1.06
CA ASP A 227 -1.00 16.81 0.07
C ASP A 227 0.30 17.24 0.76
N GLY A 228 1.40 16.62 0.33
CA GLY A 228 2.73 16.91 0.84
C GLY A 228 3.39 18.14 0.24
N LEU A 229 2.73 18.82 -0.71
CA LEU A 229 3.22 20.04 -1.37
C LEU A 229 4.65 19.90 -1.93
N GLU A 230 5.05 18.69 -2.33
CA GLU A 230 6.40 18.34 -2.82
C GLU A 230 7.55 18.47 -1.80
N GLU A 231 7.28 19.00 -0.60
CA GLU A 231 8.27 19.28 0.44
C GLU A 231 8.18 18.30 1.62
N CYS A 232 7.01 17.70 1.84
CA CYS A 232 6.78 16.82 2.96
C CYS A 232 7.55 15.51 2.82
N GLN A 233 8.48 15.26 3.75
CA GLN A 233 9.18 13.98 3.76
C GLN A 233 8.26 12.83 4.16
N ARG A 234 7.38 13.04 5.15
CA ARG A 234 6.54 12.00 5.75
C ARG A 234 5.17 12.55 6.12
N MET A 235 4.11 12.04 5.51
CA MET A 235 2.77 12.51 5.89
C MET A 235 2.39 12.04 7.30
N ILE A 236 2.63 10.77 7.61
CA ILE A 236 2.22 10.14 8.87
C ILE A 236 3.38 9.37 9.49
N CYS A 237 3.65 9.64 10.77
CA CYS A 237 4.65 8.94 11.57
C CYS A 237 4.01 8.31 12.83
N PRO A 238 3.78 6.98 12.83
CA PRO A 238 3.36 6.27 14.03
C PRO A 238 4.52 6.12 15.03
N LYS A 239 4.24 6.31 16.33
CA LYS A 239 5.23 6.14 17.43
C LYS A 239 4.65 5.37 18.60
N GLY A 240 5.40 4.40 19.12
CA GLY A 240 4.95 3.53 20.22
C GLY A 240 4.03 2.37 19.84
N SER A 241 3.27 1.86 20.82
CA SER A 241 2.47 0.62 20.76
C SER A 241 0.95 0.89 20.70
N ARG A 242 0.16 -0.14 20.38
CA ARG A 242 -1.32 -0.11 20.39
C ARG A 242 -1.92 0.97 19.50
N ILE A 243 -1.41 1.08 18.27
CA ILE A 243 -1.90 2.03 17.28
C ILE A 243 -2.82 1.30 16.29
N ARG A 244 -4.00 1.86 16.04
CA ARG A 244 -4.88 1.42 14.96
C ARG A 244 -5.09 2.55 13.98
N MET A 245 -4.89 2.29 12.70
CA MET A 245 -5.12 3.28 11.66
C MET A 245 -5.94 2.66 10.54
N GLU A 246 -6.92 3.41 10.06
CA GLU A 246 -7.80 3.02 8.97
C GLU A 246 -7.96 4.19 8.01
N PHE A 247 -7.63 3.96 6.75
CA PHE A 247 -7.75 4.92 5.65
C PHE A 247 -8.67 4.32 4.60
N GLU A 248 -9.81 4.96 4.37
CA GLU A 248 -10.83 4.50 3.42
C GLU A 248 -11.17 5.63 2.44
N ASN A 249 -11.19 5.35 1.13
CA ASN A 249 -11.50 6.34 0.09
C ASN A 249 -10.65 7.63 0.22
N CYS A 250 -9.37 7.49 0.54
CA CYS A 250 -8.46 8.62 0.70
C CYS A 250 -7.60 8.84 -0.55
N TYR A 251 -7.11 10.07 -0.72
CA TYR A 251 -6.12 10.42 -1.74
C TYR A 251 -4.91 11.03 -1.05
N ALA A 252 -3.71 10.56 -1.39
CA ALA A 252 -2.46 11.10 -0.91
C ALA A 252 -1.54 11.41 -2.09
N SER A 253 -0.92 12.58 -2.12
CA SER A 253 0.04 12.96 -3.14
C SER A 253 1.21 13.80 -2.65
N ASP A 254 2.21 13.89 -3.53
CA ASP A 254 3.28 14.89 -3.49
C ASP A 254 4.08 14.89 -2.18
N SER A 255 4.35 13.69 -1.66
CA SER A 255 5.20 13.47 -0.49
C SER A 255 6.25 12.40 -0.79
N LEU A 256 7.42 12.48 -0.14
CA LEU A 256 8.41 11.41 -0.23
C LEU A 256 7.83 10.10 0.30
N SER A 257 7.16 10.17 1.45
CA SER A 257 6.44 9.02 1.98
C SER A 257 5.10 9.37 2.58
N PHE A 258 4.17 8.42 2.53
CA PHE A 258 2.88 8.59 3.20
C PHE A 258 2.94 8.10 4.64
N ILE A 259 3.29 6.83 4.89
CA ILE A 259 3.53 6.31 6.25
C ILE A 259 4.99 5.88 6.40
N THR A 260 5.69 6.41 7.41
CA THR A 260 7.07 6.01 7.73
C THR A 260 7.36 5.96 9.21
N PHE A 261 8.14 4.94 9.59
CA PHE A 261 8.63 4.69 10.93
C PHE A 261 10.05 5.26 11.04
N ILE A 262 10.31 6.13 12.02
CA ILE A 262 11.60 6.79 12.19
C ILE A 262 12.50 6.05 13.19
N ASP A 263 11.92 5.54 14.29
CA ASP A 263 12.70 4.99 15.40
C ASP A 263 12.65 3.46 15.42
N HIS A 264 13.81 2.83 15.24
CA HIS A 264 13.96 1.37 15.36
C HIS A 264 13.85 0.86 16.81
N ASP A 265 13.95 1.76 17.80
CA ASP A 265 13.92 1.44 19.24
C ASP A 265 12.49 1.45 19.83
N ASP A 266 11.49 1.91 19.07
CA ASP A 266 10.11 1.95 19.53
C ASP A 266 9.44 0.55 19.46
N SER A 267 8.84 0.14 20.58
CA SER A 267 8.12 -1.13 20.65
C SER A 267 6.74 -0.99 19.98
N HIS A 268 6.64 -1.33 18.70
CA HIS A 268 5.38 -1.32 17.95
C HIS A 268 4.53 -2.58 18.18
N GLN A 269 4.22 -2.84 19.45
CA GLN A 269 3.39 -3.99 19.83
C GLN A 269 1.91 -3.68 19.60
N ASP A 270 1.16 -4.67 19.11
CA ASP A 270 -0.29 -4.64 18.95
C ASP A 270 -0.81 -3.51 18.04
N CYS A 271 -0.14 -3.28 16.92
CA CYS A 271 -0.52 -2.28 15.92
C CYS A 271 -1.25 -2.92 14.73
N SER A 272 -2.26 -2.25 14.18
CA SER A 272 -3.05 -2.76 13.04
C SER A 272 -3.43 -1.66 12.07
N TYR A 273 -3.01 -1.76 10.81
CA TYR A 273 -3.29 -0.74 9.78
C TYR A 273 -4.12 -1.28 8.62
N PHE A 274 -5.08 -0.47 8.19
CA PHE A 274 -6.03 -0.78 7.14
C PHE A 274 -6.02 0.33 6.09
N PHE A 275 -5.89 -0.05 4.83
CA PHE A 275 -5.96 0.85 3.68
C PHE A 275 -6.95 0.26 2.68
N ILE A 276 -8.00 1.01 2.38
CA ILE A 276 -9.15 0.53 1.62
C ILE A 276 -9.49 1.57 0.55
N ASP A 277 -9.59 1.14 -0.70
CA ASP A 277 -10.07 1.93 -1.83
C ASP A 277 -9.42 3.33 -1.91
N SER A 278 -8.13 3.41 -1.59
CA SER A 278 -7.37 4.66 -1.48
C SER A 278 -6.30 4.78 -2.57
N THR A 279 -5.96 6.01 -2.96
CA THR A 279 -4.99 6.29 -4.02
C THR A 279 -3.77 7.02 -3.46
N PHE A 280 -2.59 6.53 -3.81
CA PHE A 280 -1.28 7.13 -3.51
C PHE A 280 -0.64 7.53 -4.82
N SER A 281 -0.63 8.82 -5.14
CA SER A 281 -0.12 9.33 -6.41
C SER A 281 1.14 10.15 -6.21
N HIS A 282 2.13 10.01 -7.10
CA HIS A 282 3.39 10.75 -7.03
C HIS A 282 4.15 10.60 -5.70
N ILE A 283 4.03 9.46 -5.03
CA ILE A 283 4.72 9.16 -3.78
C ILE A 283 5.89 8.21 -4.02
N GLN A 284 7.04 8.43 -3.36
CA GLN A 284 8.18 7.52 -3.45
C GLN A 284 8.00 6.24 -2.63
N ASP A 285 7.68 6.41 -1.35
CA ASP A 285 7.45 5.35 -0.38
C ASP A 285 6.04 5.45 0.21
N ALA A 286 5.06 4.74 -0.35
CA ALA A 286 3.69 4.88 0.14
C ALA A 286 3.56 4.33 1.58
N ILE A 287 3.93 3.07 1.79
CA ILE A 287 3.83 2.43 3.11
C ILE A 287 5.18 1.81 3.46
N HIS A 288 5.95 2.47 4.32
CA HIS A 288 7.23 1.98 4.81
C HIS A 288 7.18 1.73 6.32
N ILE A 289 7.15 0.45 6.69
CA ILE A 289 6.94 0.00 8.06
C ILE A 289 8.07 -0.96 8.44
N SER A 290 8.92 -0.57 9.38
CA SER A 290 10.07 -1.38 9.82
C SER A 290 10.06 -1.63 11.34
N PRO A 291 9.02 -2.29 11.88
CA PRO A 291 8.89 -2.53 13.31
C PRO A 291 9.93 -3.56 13.80
N MET A 292 10.21 -3.53 15.11
CA MET A 292 11.05 -4.54 15.73
C MET A 292 10.51 -5.97 15.50
N LYS A 293 11.44 -6.93 15.40
CA LYS A 293 11.27 -8.37 15.04
C LYS A 293 10.27 -9.19 15.88
N THR A 294 9.61 -8.62 16.88
CA THR A 294 8.73 -9.31 17.84
C THR A 294 7.37 -8.63 18.00
N SER A 295 6.98 -7.75 17.09
CA SER A 295 5.73 -7.00 17.12
C SER A 295 4.53 -7.84 16.64
N ASN A 296 3.44 -7.84 17.41
CA ASN A 296 2.11 -8.18 16.88
C ASN A 296 1.64 -7.04 15.98
N PHE A 297 2.07 -7.05 14.73
CA PHE A 297 1.72 -6.04 13.74
C PHE A 297 0.88 -6.65 12.62
N SER A 298 -0.28 -6.09 12.30
CA SER A 298 -1.09 -6.52 11.16
C SER A 298 -1.28 -5.40 10.13
N LEU A 299 -1.33 -5.80 8.86
CA LEU A 299 -1.51 -4.89 7.73
C LEU A 299 -2.53 -5.48 6.76
N ASN A 300 -3.54 -4.69 6.43
CA ASN A 300 -4.52 -5.02 5.40
C ASN A 300 -4.61 -3.89 4.38
N ILE A 301 -4.36 -4.21 3.11
CA ILE A 301 -4.41 -3.25 2.00
C ILE A 301 -5.32 -3.85 0.93
N SER A 302 -6.40 -3.15 0.59
CA SER A 302 -7.36 -3.62 -0.41
C SER A 302 -7.89 -2.54 -1.34
N GLY A 303 -7.93 -2.83 -2.64
CA GLY A 303 -8.54 -1.93 -3.63
C GLY A 303 -7.77 -0.63 -3.85
N CYS A 304 -6.52 -0.53 -3.39
CA CYS A 304 -5.71 0.66 -3.50
C CYS A 304 -4.99 0.79 -4.84
N LEU A 305 -4.72 2.03 -5.23
CA LEU A 305 -3.89 2.41 -6.36
C LEU A 305 -2.60 3.07 -5.84
N PHE A 306 -1.45 2.60 -6.32
CA PHE A 306 -0.13 3.13 -6.00
C PHE A 306 0.57 3.56 -7.28
N GLU A 307 0.74 4.86 -7.50
CA GLU A 307 1.52 5.44 -8.58
C GLU A 307 2.82 5.99 -8.02
N LEU A 308 3.87 5.17 -8.12
CA LEU A 308 5.13 5.44 -7.46
C LEU A 308 6.04 6.31 -8.32
N SER A 309 6.59 7.36 -7.73
CA SER A 309 7.54 8.27 -8.38
C SER A 309 8.86 8.30 -7.62
N GLN A 310 9.98 8.45 -8.33
CA GLN A 310 11.29 8.54 -7.68
C GLN A 310 11.68 10.01 -7.55
N TRP A 311 11.82 10.47 -6.31
CA TRP A 311 12.20 11.84 -5.96
C TRP A 311 13.67 11.89 -5.53
N ASP A 312 14.07 10.94 -4.70
CA ASP A 312 15.47 10.68 -4.32
C ASP A 312 16.02 9.51 -5.16
N GLU A 313 16.97 9.83 -6.04
CA GLU A 313 17.63 8.85 -6.93
C GLU A 313 18.50 7.84 -6.17
N GLU A 314 18.95 8.15 -4.95
CA GLU A 314 19.80 7.27 -4.14
C GLU A 314 18.98 6.21 -3.38
N VAL A 315 17.68 6.44 -3.23
CA VAL A 315 16.78 5.58 -2.45
C VAL A 315 15.79 4.86 -3.36
N LYS A 316 15.64 3.56 -3.14
CA LYS A 316 14.65 2.72 -3.82
C LYS A 316 13.24 3.24 -3.51
N SER A 317 12.39 3.38 -4.52
CA SER A 317 10.96 3.67 -4.32
C SER A 317 10.21 2.38 -4.00
N VAL A 318 9.36 2.37 -2.96
CA VAL A 318 8.60 1.17 -2.60
C VAL A 318 7.13 1.47 -2.29
N GLY A 319 6.22 0.71 -2.92
CA GLY A 319 4.80 0.82 -2.62
C GLY A 319 4.48 0.37 -1.20
N VAL A 320 4.85 -0.88 -0.90
CA VAL A 320 4.71 -1.46 0.44
C VAL A 320 6.04 -2.10 0.86
N HIS A 321 6.71 -1.50 1.83
CA HIS A 321 7.86 -2.06 2.52
C HIS A 321 7.46 -2.43 3.94
N LEU A 322 7.56 -3.72 4.29
CA LEU A 322 7.28 -4.20 5.64
C LEU A 322 8.42 -5.08 6.15
N GLU A 323 9.03 -4.70 7.28
CA GLU A 323 9.93 -5.56 8.04
C GLU A 323 9.29 -6.00 9.36
N SER A 324 9.00 -7.30 9.51
CA SER A 324 8.26 -7.92 10.61
C SER A 324 6.75 -7.70 10.56
N GLY A 325 5.98 -8.78 10.79
CA GLY A 325 4.53 -8.70 10.84
C GLY A 325 3.84 -10.05 11.01
N ASN A 326 2.62 -9.98 11.56
CA ASN A 326 1.74 -11.09 11.85
C ASN A 326 0.36 -10.85 11.21
N GLY A 327 0.07 -11.56 10.12
CA GLY A 327 -1.21 -11.43 9.42
C GLY A 327 -1.20 -10.25 8.45
N ILE A 328 -0.50 -10.45 7.33
CA ILE A 328 -0.39 -9.49 6.24
C ILE A 328 -1.34 -9.91 5.12
N CYS A 329 -2.21 -9.00 4.70
CA CYS A 329 -3.15 -9.21 3.61
C CYS A 329 -3.05 -8.04 2.63
N ILE A 330 -2.62 -8.31 1.40
CA ILE A 330 -2.51 -7.30 0.33
C ILE A 330 -3.31 -7.83 -0.86
N LYS A 331 -4.48 -7.24 -1.12
CA LYS A 331 -5.49 -7.79 -2.02
C LYS A 331 -6.03 -6.78 -3.03
N GLY A 332 -6.01 -7.14 -4.32
CA GLY A 332 -6.78 -6.39 -5.33
C GLY A 332 -6.26 -4.97 -5.55
N ASN A 333 -4.95 -4.74 -5.37
CA ASN A 333 -4.33 -3.43 -5.55
C ASN A 333 -3.66 -3.31 -6.93
N VAL A 334 -3.48 -2.08 -7.38
CA VAL A 334 -2.73 -1.76 -8.60
C VAL A 334 -1.49 -0.95 -8.23
N PHE A 335 -0.34 -1.37 -8.74
CA PHE A 335 0.94 -0.67 -8.56
C PHE A 335 1.50 -0.28 -9.93
N TYR A 336 1.65 1.02 -10.17
CA TYR A 336 2.35 1.58 -11.31
C TYR A 336 3.73 2.05 -10.88
N LEU A 337 4.75 1.43 -11.46
CA LEU A 337 6.16 1.69 -11.17
C LEU A 337 6.72 2.63 -12.24
N ASN A 338 6.79 3.93 -11.95
CA ASN A 338 7.29 4.92 -12.91
C ASN A 338 8.82 4.98 -12.98
N SER A 339 9.53 4.40 -12.01
CA SER A 339 10.98 4.26 -12.01
C SER A 339 11.44 2.81 -12.19
N LEU A 340 12.62 2.67 -12.79
CA LEU A 340 13.37 1.43 -12.90
C LEU A 340 13.79 0.85 -11.56
N ASP A 341 13.87 1.65 -10.50
CA ASP A 341 14.32 1.22 -9.18
C ASP A 341 13.16 1.22 -8.18
N SER A 342 11.92 1.14 -8.67
CA SER A 342 10.73 0.98 -7.83
C SER A 342 10.40 -0.49 -7.58
N SER A 343 9.97 -0.82 -6.36
CA SER A 343 9.31 -2.09 -6.03
C SER A 343 7.87 -1.90 -5.61
N ALA A 344 7.01 -2.84 -5.99
CA ALA A 344 5.62 -2.78 -5.53
C ALA A 344 5.50 -3.28 -4.09
N ILE A 345 5.90 -4.53 -3.83
CA ILE A 345 5.72 -5.16 -2.52
C ILE A 345 7.03 -5.79 -2.07
N TYR A 346 7.55 -5.33 -0.93
CA TYR A 346 8.68 -5.90 -0.22
C TYR A 346 8.26 -6.29 1.20
N LEU A 347 8.31 -7.58 1.50
CA LEU A 347 8.00 -8.13 2.82
C LEU A 347 9.20 -8.86 3.38
N LYS A 348 9.54 -8.63 4.64
CA LYS A 348 10.63 -9.28 5.34
C LYS A 348 10.21 -9.74 6.73
N ASP A 349 10.67 -10.90 7.18
CA ASP A 349 10.41 -11.43 8.53
C ASP A 349 8.90 -11.56 8.86
N VAL A 350 8.06 -11.86 7.85
CA VAL A 350 6.60 -11.99 7.98
C VAL A 350 6.20 -13.42 8.37
N ARG A 351 5.26 -13.54 9.33
CA ARG A 351 4.75 -14.84 9.78
C ARG A 351 3.65 -15.42 8.89
N TYR A 352 2.61 -14.65 8.64
CA TYR A 352 1.49 -15.03 7.77
C TYR A 352 1.29 -13.96 6.72
N GLY A 353 1.35 -14.34 5.44
CA GLY A 353 1.15 -13.42 4.32
C GLY A 353 0.18 -13.99 3.27
N LEU A 354 -0.84 -13.22 2.93
CA LEU A 354 -1.74 -13.45 1.79
C LEU A 354 -1.62 -12.27 0.83
N ILE A 355 -1.13 -12.54 -0.37
CA ILE A 355 -0.96 -11.54 -1.43
C ILE A 355 -1.79 -12.02 -2.61
N GLU A 356 -2.88 -11.36 -2.94
CA GLU A 356 -3.78 -11.85 -3.99
C GLU A 356 -4.39 -10.79 -4.89
N LEU A 357 -4.64 -11.15 -6.14
CA LEU A 357 -5.33 -10.27 -7.11
C LEU A 357 -4.63 -8.93 -7.36
N ASN A 358 -3.35 -8.79 -7.05
CA ASN A 358 -2.62 -7.54 -7.29
C ASN A 358 -2.12 -7.48 -8.74
N HIS A 359 -2.17 -6.28 -9.31
CA HIS A 359 -1.63 -5.97 -10.63
C HIS A 359 -0.46 -5.00 -10.48
N ILE A 360 0.71 -5.38 -10.98
CA ILE A 360 1.93 -4.57 -10.90
C ILE A 360 2.41 -4.34 -12.34
N GLU A 361 2.57 -3.08 -12.73
CA GLU A 361 3.02 -2.68 -14.06
C GLU A 361 4.15 -1.65 -13.96
N SER A 362 5.25 -1.87 -14.68
CA SER A 362 6.29 -0.84 -14.89
C SER A 362 6.18 -0.22 -16.27
N THR A 363 6.78 0.95 -16.43
CA THR A 363 7.02 1.53 -17.76
C THR A 363 7.79 0.53 -18.64
N SER A 364 7.42 0.45 -19.93
CA SER A 364 7.81 -0.63 -20.85
C SER A 364 9.22 -0.52 -21.41
N ASP A 365 9.84 0.66 -21.32
CA ASP A 365 10.90 1.06 -22.27
C ASP A 365 12.33 0.93 -21.72
N ALA A 366 12.49 0.34 -20.55
CA ALA A 366 13.69 0.50 -19.77
C ALA A 366 14.53 -0.78 -19.68
N ILE A 367 15.87 -0.65 -19.70
CA ILE A 367 16.82 -1.77 -19.67
C ILE A 367 16.80 -2.41 -18.27
N ARG A 368 15.97 -3.46 -18.09
CA ARG A 368 15.67 -4.08 -16.78
C ARG A 368 16.80 -4.89 -16.14
N THR A 369 17.98 -4.90 -16.73
CA THR A 369 19.13 -5.68 -16.24
C THR A 369 20.03 -4.89 -15.29
N THR A 370 20.00 -3.55 -15.33
CA THR A 370 20.69 -2.68 -14.35
C THR A 370 19.79 -2.25 -13.18
N SER A 371 18.48 -2.41 -13.35
CA SER A 371 17.44 -2.09 -12.36
C SER A 371 17.62 -2.89 -11.06
N ILE A 372 17.10 -2.36 -9.94
CA ILE A 372 16.90 -3.11 -8.69
C ILE A 372 15.41 -3.38 -8.38
N ALA A 373 14.53 -3.16 -9.36
CA ALA A 373 13.08 -3.32 -9.21
C ALA A 373 12.65 -4.77 -9.04
N GLU A 374 11.80 -4.99 -8.05
CA GLU A 374 11.16 -6.26 -7.78
C GLU A 374 9.65 -6.05 -7.74
N GLY A 375 8.89 -6.91 -8.43
CA GLY A 375 7.43 -6.89 -8.35
C GLY A 375 6.96 -7.26 -6.95
N ILE A 376 7.15 -8.53 -6.59
CA ILE A 376 6.84 -9.02 -5.24
C ILE A 376 8.06 -9.73 -4.66
N ALA A 377 8.62 -9.15 -3.60
CA ALA A 377 9.75 -9.69 -2.87
C ALA A 377 9.33 -10.12 -1.46
N VAL A 378 9.64 -11.36 -1.09
CA VAL A 378 9.36 -11.91 0.24
C VAL A 378 10.62 -12.56 0.81
N HIS A 379 11.12 -11.97 1.90
CA HIS A 379 12.37 -12.32 2.56
C HIS A 379 12.11 -12.89 3.95
N ASN A 380 12.84 -13.95 4.34
CA ASN A 380 12.81 -14.52 5.70
C ASN A 380 11.39 -14.80 6.24
N PHE A 381 10.50 -15.35 5.42
CA PHE A 381 9.15 -15.68 5.87
C PHE A 381 9.16 -16.86 6.85
N ILE A 382 8.34 -16.76 7.90
CA ILE A 382 8.49 -17.58 9.11
C ILE A 382 7.57 -18.81 9.09
N ASP A 383 6.30 -18.66 8.70
CA ASP A 383 5.30 -19.73 8.82
C ASP A 383 4.61 -20.03 7.50
N GLU A 384 3.80 -19.09 6.99
CA GLU A 384 2.99 -19.31 5.80
C GLU A 384 2.89 -18.09 4.90
N VAL A 385 3.13 -18.29 3.61
CA VAL A 385 2.98 -17.27 2.57
C VAL A 385 2.23 -17.84 1.37
N ARG A 386 1.16 -17.14 0.95
CA ARG A 386 0.35 -17.47 -0.22
C ARG A 386 0.28 -16.31 -1.18
N LEU A 387 0.69 -16.55 -2.43
CA LEU A 387 0.56 -15.64 -3.55
C LEU A 387 -0.44 -16.22 -4.55
N ASN A 388 -1.59 -15.57 -4.74
CA ASN A 388 -2.66 -16.07 -5.59
C ASN A 388 -3.13 -15.04 -6.62
N ASN A 389 -3.21 -15.41 -7.89
CA ASN A 389 -3.80 -14.56 -8.94
C ASN A 389 -3.13 -13.17 -9.06
N ASN A 390 -1.83 -13.06 -8.80
CA ASN A 390 -1.10 -11.80 -8.97
C ASN A 390 -0.50 -11.72 -10.39
N ILE A 391 -0.41 -10.51 -10.92
CA ILE A 391 0.20 -10.24 -12.23
C ILE A 391 1.32 -9.23 -12.03
N VAL A 392 2.51 -9.56 -12.52
CA VAL A 392 3.66 -8.66 -12.58
C VAL A 392 4.03 -8.49 -14.06
N ASN A 393 3.96 -7.26 -14.54
CA ASN A 393 4.31 -6.87 -15.89
C ASN A 393 5.42 -5.81 -15.87
N GLY A 394 6.66 -6.25 -16.08
CA GLY A 394 7.82 -5.37 -16.05
C GLY A 394 8.38 -5.16 -14.64
N ALA A 395 9.52 -5.79 -14.39
CA ALA A 395 10.39 -5.61 -13.23
C ALA A 395 11.74 -6.27 -13.55
N ARG A 396 12.81 -6.01 -12.79
CA ARG A 396 13.99 -6.89 -12.90
C ARG A 396 13.62 -8.29 -12.44
N ILE A 397 13.04 -8.42 -11.26
CA ILE A 397 12.57 -9.71 -10.73
C ILE A 397 11.06 -9.65 -10.55
N GLY A 398 10.34 -10.58 -11.19
CA GLY A 398 8.88 -10.67 -11.05
C GLY A 398 8.49 -11.06 -9.63
N TYR A 399 8.96 -12.24 -9.21
CA TYR A 399 8.77 -12.77 -7.87
C TYR A 399 10.12 -13.16 -7.25
N HIS A 400 10.46 -12.60 -6.10
CA HIS A 400 11.70 -12.87 -5.38
C HIS A 400 11.41 -13.48 -4.01
N PHE A 401 11.99 -14.64 -3.75
CA PHE A 401 11.94 -15.32 -2.46
C PHE A 401 13.35 -15.60 -1.95
N SER A 402 13.72 -15.04 -0.81
CA SER A 402 15.01 -15.36 -0.20
C SER A 402 14.97 -15.53 1.30
N SER A 403 16.02 -16.18 1.80
CA SER A 403 16.17 -16.51 3.21
C SER A 403 17.64 -16.43 3.61
N SER A 404 17.96 -15.51 4.51
CA SER A 404 19.31 -15.31 5.03
C SER A 404 19.42 -15.65 6.52
N ASN A 405 18.36 -15.41 7.29
CA ASN A 405 18.42 -15.36 8.76
C ASN A 405 17.59 -16.41 9.50
N ILE A 406 16.86 -17.28 8.79
CA ILE A 406 16.09 -18.37 9.42
C ILE A 406 16.87 -19.69 9.35
N GLU A 407 16.92 -20.42 10.46
CA GLU A 407 17.58 -21.73 10.54
C GLU A 407 16.78 -22.84 9.87
N LYS A 408 15.45 -22.71 9.90
CA LYS A 408 14.49 -23.67 9.34
C LYS A 408 13.55 -22.95 8.39
N GLY A 409 13.24 -23.63 7.30
CA GLY A 409 12.24 -23.16 6.36
C GLY A 409 10.83 -23.09 6.97
N PRO A 410 9.95 -22.29 6.35
CA PRO A 410 8.58 -22.10 6.78
C PRO A 410 7.72 -23.35 6.58
N ASN A 411 6.51 -23.36 7.15
CA ASN A 411 5.59 -24.47 7.00
C ASN A 411 5.02 -24.56 5.58
N LEU A 412 4.58 -23.44 5.01
CA LEU A 412 3.93 -23.42 3.70
C LEU A 412 4.35 -22.22 2.85
N PHE A 413 4.71 -22.51 1.60
CA PHE A 413 4.78 -21.53 0.54
C PHE A 413 3.87 -21.97 -0.62
N SER A 414 2.98 -21.08 -1.06
CA SER A 414 2.11 -21.33 -2.20
C SER A 414 2.15 -20.17 -3.20
N LEU A 415 2.32 -20.49 -4.47
CA LEU A 415 2.22 -19.56 -5.59
C LEU A 415 1.27 -20.17 -6.63
N SER A 416 0.09 -19.57 -6.76
CA SER A 416 -1.01 -20.11 -7.57
C SER A 416 -1.56 -19.08 -8.56
N ASN A 417 -1.79 -19.49 -9.81
CA ASN A 417 -2.38 -18.66 -10.86
C ASN A 417 -1.70 -17.28 -11.06
N CYS A 418 -0.38 -17.22 -10.86
CA CYS A 418 0.38 -15.98 -10.95
C CYS A 418 1.01 -15.82 -12.34
N GLU A 419 1.25 -14.58 -12.76
CA GLU A 419 1.91 -14.26 -14.02
C GLU A 419 3.08 -13.29 -13.79
N ALA A 420 4.27 -13.64 -14.31
CA ALA A 420 5.36 -12.69 -14.51
C ALA A 420 5.63 -12.55 -16.00
N SER A 421 5.54 -11.32 -16.49
CA SER A 421 5.75 -10.98 -17.88
C SER A 421 6.77 -9.86 -18.00
N PHE A 422 7.58 -9.91 -19.07
CA PHE A 422 8.59 -8.90 -19.38
C PHE A 422 9.60 -8.63 -18.25
N CYS A 423 9.92 -9.65 -17.45
CA CYS A 423 10.90 -9.53 -16.35
C CYS A 423 12.31 -9.98 -16.76
N SER A 424 13.38 -9.45 -16.16
CA SER A 424 14.71 -10.06 -16.34
C SER A 424 14.74 -11.49 -15.78
N VAL A 425 14.18 -11.66 -14.58
CA VAL A 425 13.97 -12.97 -13.93
C VAL A 425 12.50 -13.08 -13.56
N GLY A 426 11.81 -14.12 -14.04
CA GLY A 426 10.40 -14.35 -13.71
C GLY A 426 10.21 -14.73 -12.24
N LEU A 427 10.97 -15.73 -11.78
CA LEU A 427 10.93 -16.23 -10.40
C LEU A 427 12.35 -16.51 -9.90
N LEU A 428 12.71 -15.93 -8.75
CA LEU A 428 14.00 -16.12 -8.09
C LEU A 428 13.82 -16.75 -6.70
N PHE A 429 14.51 -17.86 -6.46
CA PHE A 429 14.66 -18.45 -5.13
C PHE A 429 16.12 -18.41 -4.66
N GLU A 430 16.35 -17.76 -3.54
CA GLU A 430 17.63 -17.73 -2.85
C GLU A 430 17.48 -18.34 -1.44
N LEU A 431 17.37 -19.67 -1.40
CA LEU A 431 17.12 -20.45 -0.19
C LEU A 431 18.20 -21.53 -0.03
N LYS A 432 18.80 -21.66 1.16
CA LYS A 432 19.61 -22.84 1.49
C LYS A 432 18.71 -24.07 1.64
N GLN A 433 19.29 -25.27 1.52
CA GLN A 433 18.50 -26.51 1.60
C GLN A 433 17.77 -26.67 2.94
N SER A 434 18.36 -26.21 4.05
CA SER A 434 17.73 -26.19 5.37
C SER A 434 16.58 -25.18 5.51
N GLN A 435 16.49 -24.23 4.58
CA GLN A 435 15.54 -23.11 4.57
C GLN A 435 14.37 -23.33 3.60
N LEU A 436 14.36 -24.44 2.87
CA LEU A 436 13.23 -24.79 2.01
C LEU A 436 11.97 -24.99 2.86
N PRO A 437 10.81 -24.50 2.40
CA PRO A 437 9.55 -24.70 3.10
C PRO A 437 9.23 -26.19 3.18
N ARG A 438 8.54 -26.60 4.25
CA ARG A 438 8.05 -27.98 4.40
C ARG A 438 7.08 -28.37 3.29
N SER A 439 6.32 -27.41 2.79
CA SER A 439 5.45 -27.54 1.63
C SER A 439 5.68 -26.38 0.67
N LEU A 440 6.09 -26.72 -0.56
CA LEU A 440 6.29 -25.80 -1.68
C LEU A 440 5.27 -26.13 -2.77
N CYS A 441 4.30 -25.24 -2.99
CA CYS A 441 3.25 -25.42 -3.99
C CYS A 441 3.38 -24.34 -5.08
N ILE A 442 3.70 -24.75 -6.31
CA ILE A 442 3.67 -23.85 -7.48
C ILE A 442 2.67 -24.41 -8.48
N HIS A 443 1.56 -23.69 -8.67
CA HIS A 443 0.46 -24.10 -9.52
C HIS A 443 0.10 -23.00 -10.53
N SER A 444 0.06 -23.33 -11.82
CA SER A 444 -0.40 -22.40 -12.87
C SER A 444 0.35 -21.05 -12.87
N LEU A 445 1.67 -21.10 -12.73
CA LEU A 445 2.55 -19.94 -12.93
C LEU A 445 2.85 -19.74 -14.42
N LYS A 446 2.52 -18.56 -14.94
CA LYS A 446 2.85 -18.15 -16.31
C LYS A 446 4.07 -17.23 -16.29
N LEU A 447 5.13 -17.64 -16.98
CA LEU A 447 6.34 -16.85 -17.18
C LEU A 447 6.45 -16.56 -18.68
N SER A 448 6.49 -15.29 -19.07
CA SER A 448 6.54 -14.91 -20.48
C SER A 448 7.44 -13.70 -20.72
N ASN A 449 8.13 -13.69 -21.86
CA ASN A 449 9.03 -12.61 -22.25
C ASN A 449 10.08 -12.28 -21.17
N SER A 450 10.59 -13.30 -20.47
CA SER A 450 11.64 -13.14 -19.47
C SER A 450 13.00 -13.61 -19.97
N ASN A 451 14.08 -12.91 -19.60
CA ASN A 451 15.45 -13.35 -19.93
C ASN A 451 15.76 -14.69 -19.26
N TYR A 452 15.33 -14.84 -18.00
CA TYR A 452 15.38 -16.08 -17.23
C TYR A 452 14.00 -16.38 -16.66
N GLY A 453 13.49 -17.59 -16.88
CA GLY A 453 12.20 -18.01 -16.32
C GLY A 453 12.31 -18.21 -14.81
N LEU A 454 13.05 -19.24 -14.39
CA LEU A 454 13.27 -19.59 -12.99
C LEU A 454 14.78 -19.64 -12.69
N MET A 455 15.19 -19.01 -11.60
CA MET A 455 16.55 -19.03 -11.07
C MET A 455 16.55 -19.51 -9.61
N MET A 456 17.45 -20.43 -9.27
CA MET A 456 17.58 -20.98 -7.91
C MET A 456 19.04 -21.19 -7.51
N ASN A 457 19.39 -20.96 -6.24
CA ASN A 457 20.74 -21.18 -5.70
C ASN A 457 20.95 -22.57 -5.06
N THR A 458 19.90 -23.38 -4.97
CA THR A 458 19.96 -24.76 -4.46
C THR A 458 19.47 -25.75 -5.51
N GLU A 459 20.18 -26.89 -5.63
CA GLU A 459 19.69 -28.02 -6.41
C GLU A 459 18.46 -28.60 -5.72
N LEU A 460 17.28 -28.39 -6.29
CA LEU A 460 16.06 -29.06 -5.83
C LEU A 460 16.13 -30.53 -6.28
N LEU A 461 16.85 -31.34 -5.50
CA LEU A 461 16.90 -32.80 -5.63
C LEU A 461 15.52 -33.37 -5.28
N THR A 462 14.65 -33.43 -6.27
CA THR A 462 13.93 -34.60 -6.79
C THR A 462 12.67 -34.09 -7.48
N MET A 463 12.69 -33.94 -8.81
CA MET A 463 11.43 -33.86 -9.57
C MET A 463 10.76 -35.23 -9.51
N THR A 464 9.82 -35.40 -8.58
CA THR A 464 9.05 -36.63 -8.46
C THR A 464 8.20 -36.79 -9.72
N LYS A 465 8.51 -37.84 -10.48
CA LYS A 465 7.83 -38.26 -11.71
C LYS A 465 6.32 -38.21 -11.51
N VAL A 466 5.65 -37.17 -12.02
CA VAL A 466 4.19 -37.11 -12.07
C VAL A 466 3.74 -38.33 -12.87
N LYS A 467 3.15 -39.31 -12.20
CA LYS A 467 2.51 -40.45 -12.86
C LYS A 467 1.27 -39.94 -13.58
N SER A 468 1.42 -39.36 -14.76
CA SER A 468 0.28 -39.15 -15.65
C SER A 468 -0.18 -40.51 -16.17
N LYS A 469 -1.20 -41.06 -15.52
CA LYS A 469 -2.03 -42.10 -16.12
C LYS A 469 -2.96 -41.46 -17.15
N SER A 470 -2.41 -41.08 -18.30
CA SER A 470 -3.18 -40.93 -19.53
C SER A 470 -2.22 -40.98 -20.72
N LEU A 471 -2.25 -42.11 -21.44
CA LEU A 471 -1.67 -42.24 -22.77
C LEU A 471 -2.33 -41.23 -23.72
N VAL A 472 -1.55 -40.32 -24.30
CA VAL A 472 -1.80 -39.78 -25.64
C VAL A 472 -0.46 -39.64 -26.37
N ARG A 473 -0.49 -39.95 -27.67
CA ARG A 473 0.57 -40.23 -28.66
C ARG A 473 1.88 -39.37 -28.59
N PRO A 474 3.01 -39.94 -29.03
CA PRO A 474 4.32 -39.28 -29.04
C PRO A 474 4.45 -38.36 -30.27
N SER A 475 3.97 -37.11 -30.18
CA SER A 475 4.33 -36.08 -31.18
C SER A 475 4.32 -34.64 -30.64
N MET A 476 4.32 -34.45 -29.32
CA MET A 476 4.67 -33.17 -28.71
C MET A 476 5.66 -33.45 -27.61
N MET A 477 6.91 -33.03 -27.81
CA MET A 477 7.92 -32.97 -26.76
C MET A 477 7.32 -32.19 -25.59
N CYS A 478 6.98 -32.89 -24.51
CA CYS A 478 6.84 -32.27 -23.21
C CYS A 478 8.25 -31.80 -22.85
N LEU A 479 8.54 -30.51 -23.04
CA LEU A 479 9.83 -29.92 -22.74
C LEU A 479 10.04 -30.04 -21.23
N TYR A 480 10.89 -30.98 -20.85
CA TYR A 480 11.38 -31.09 -19.48
C TYR A 480 12.07 -29.77 -19.11
N PRO A 481 11.91 -29.26 -17.88
CA PRO A 481 12.83 -28.25 -17.38
C PRO A 481 14.25 -28.80 -17.50
N PHE A 482 15.01 -28.21 -18.40
CA PHE A 482 16.41 -28.55 -18.53
C PHE A 482 17.15 -27.85 -17.40
N PHE A 483 17.86 -28.64 -16.60
CA PHE A 483 18.93 -28.12 -15.75
C PHE A 483 20.07 -27.73 -16.69
N PHE A 484 20.30 -26.43 -16.87
CA PHE A 484 21.44 -25.98 -17.63
C PHE A 484 22.46 -25.32 -16.71
N HIS A 485 23.66 -25.91 -16.70
CA HIS A 485 24.83 -25.24 -16.13
C HIS A 485 25.18 -24.03 -17.02
N LYS A 486 25.63 -22.91 -16.44
CA LYS A 486 26.08 -21.69 -17.16
C LYS A 486 26.87 -21.98 -18.45
N LYS A 487 27.90 -22.83 -18.35
CA LYS A 487 28.76 -23.27 -19.48
C LYS A 487 28.02 -23.97 -20.63
N PHE A 488 26.84 -24.54 -20.40
CA PHE A 488 26.03 -25.19 -21.42
C PHE A 488 25.14 -24.17 -22.14
N ILE A 489 24.52 -23.22 -21.41
CA ILE A 489 23.75 -22.11 -22.00
C ILE A 489 24.64 -21.28 -22.92
N ASP A 490 25.86 -20.95 -22.46
CA ASP A 490 26.83 -20.18 -23.25
C ASP A 490 27.23 -20.90 -24.55
N ARG A 491 27.19 -22.24 -24.59
CA ARG A 491 27.47 -23.03 -25.80
C ARG A 491 26.27 -23.15 -26.72
N VAL A 492 25.06 -23.31 -26.18
CA VAL A 492 23.83 -23.44 -26.99
C VAL A 492 23.50 -22.14 -27.71
N ARG A 493 23.78 -20.98 -27.09
CA ARG A 493 23.71 -19.66 -27.74
C ARG A 493 24.56 -19.53 -28.99
N MET A 494 25.63 -20.32 -29.11
CA MET A 494 26.49 -20.31 -30.31
C MET A 494 26.01 -21.23 -31.44
N ILE A 495 25.00 -22.08 -31.21
CA ILE A 495 24.67 -23.20 -32.10
C ILE A 495 23.33 -23.01 -32.81
N ASP A 496 22.33 -22.31 -32.24
CA ASP A 496 21.05 -22.06 -32.92
C ASP A 496 20.25 -20.90 -32.26
N ASN A 497 20.00 -19.82 -33.00
CA ASN A 497 19.27 -18.62 -32.52
C ASN A 497 17.74 -18.77 -32.57
N SER A 498 17.20 -19.93 -32.98
CA SER A 498 15.76 -20.12 -33.19
C SER A 498 14.96 -20.50 -31.94
N PHE A 499 15.63 -21.02 -30.89
CA PHE A 499 14.97 -21.49 -29.65
C PHE A 499 15.02 -20.50 -28.48
N THR A 500 15.85 -19.47 -28.59
CA THR A 500 16.00 -18.42 -27.60
C THR A 500 15.82 -17.07 -28.29
N HIS A 501 14.59 -16.56 -28.34
CA HIS A 501 14.37 -15.12 -28.47
C HIS A 501 14.74 -14.45 -27.13
N THR A 502 16.01 -14.57 -26.74
CA THR A 502 16.66 -13.74 -25.72
C THR A 502 17.50 -12.76 -26.50
N LEU A 503 17.16 -11.47 -26.44
CA LEU A 503 17.93 -10.38 -27.06
C LEU A 503 19.42 -10.50 -26.70
N ASP A 504 20.28 -10.20 -27.67
CA ASP A 504 21.74 -10.22 -27.54
C ASP A 504 22.22 -9.33 -26.38
N TYR A 505 23.03 -9.89 -25.48
CA TYR A 505 23.47 -9.26 -24.23
C TYR A 505 24.99 -9.40 -24.04
N GLU A 506 25.77 -9.02 -25.06
CA GLU A 506 27.25 -9.01 -24.98
C GLU A 506 27.83 -7.85 -24.17
N SER A 507 27.01 -6.90 -23.67
CA SER A 507 27.49 -5.72 -22.95
C SER A 507 26.84 -5.57 -21.58
N MET A 508 27.18 -6.40 -20.57
CA MET A 508 26.76 -6.13 -19.18
C MET A 508 27.74 -6.51 -18.07
N ASP A 509 27.54 -5.78 -16.98
CA ASP A 509 28.36 -5.43 -15.81
C ASP A 509 28.80 -6.63 -14.91
N PRO A 510 29.90 -6.54 -14.14
CA PRO A 510 30.41 -7.61 -13.28
C PRO A 510 29.46 -8.09 -12.16
N ALA A 511 28.47 -7.29 -11.75
CA ALA A 511 27.51 -7.68 -10.70
C ALA A 511 26.66 -8.91 -11.11
N ASP A 512 26.31 -9.03 -12.39
CA ASP A 512 25.61 -10.20 -12.94
C ASP A 512 26.53 -11.42 -13.09
N ALA A 513 27.86 -11.22 -13.11
CA ALA A 513 28.80 -12.31 -13.23
C ALA A 513 28.81 -13.19 -11.97
N ASP A 514 28.62 -12.62 -10.77
CA ASP A 514 28.59 -13.38 -9.52
C ASP A 514 27.30 -14.20 -9.38
N LEU A 515 26.14 -13.60 -9.68
CA LEU A 515 24.83 -14.26 -9.75
C LEU A 515 24.84 -15.49 -10.68
N ARG A 516 25.42 -15.34 -11.88
CA ARG A 516 25.52 -16.45 -12.85
C ARG A 516 26.41 -17.59 -12.36
N THR A 517 27.40 -17.32 -11.50
CA THR A 517 28.44 -18.30 -11.15
C THR A 517 27.99 -19.23 -10.01
N LYS A 518 26.99 -18.82 -9.21
CA LYS A 518 26.50 -19.57 -8.05
C LYS A 518 25.10 -20.19 -8.23
N MET A 519 24.39 -19.89 -9.32
CA MET A 519 22.98 -20.28 -9.49
C MET A 519 22.73 -21.21 -10.67
N PHE A 520 21.69 -22.03 -10.55
CA PHE A 520 21.19 -22.92 -11.60
C PHE A 520 20.10 -22.22 -12.40
N PHE A 521 20.14 -22.39 -13.72
CA PHE A 521 19.19 -21.79 -14.66
C PHE A 521 18.19 -22.83 -15.14
N TYR A 522 16.91 -22.47 -15.06
CA TYR A 522 15.81 -23.23 -15.63
C TYR A 522 15.07 -22.38 -16.64
N LEU A 523 15.17 -22.79 -17.91
CA LEU A 523 14.40 -22.20 -19.01
C LEU A 523 13.08 -22.97 -19.12
N ALA A 524 11.98 -22.33 -18.71
CA ALA A 524 10.64 -22.86 -18.88
C ALA A 524 9.99 -22.21 -20.11
N THR A 525 9.78 -22.97 -21.18
CA THR A 525 9.05 -22.50 -22.37
C THR A 525 7.55 -22.80 -22.26
N VAL A 526 6.75 -21.76 -22.06
CA VAL A 526 5.32 -21.53 -22.42
C VAL A 526 4.25 -22.62 -22.15
N LYS A 527 4.53 -23.77 -21.54
CA LYS A 527 3.48 -24.72 -21.12
C LYS A 527 3.61 -25.12 -19.66
N ASN A 528 2.81 -24.47 -18.81
CA ASN A 528 2.43 -24.84 -17.44
C ASN A 528 3.53 -25.56 -16.65
N PHE A 529 4.36 -24.78 -15.96
CA PHE A 529 5.19 -25.33 -14.90
C PHE A 529 4.28 -25.73 -13.74
N CYS A 530 4.10 -27.04 -13.53
CA CYS A 530 3.41 -27.58 -12.37
C CYS A 530 4.45 -28.37 -11.57
N LEU A 531 5.04 -27.73 -10.55
CA LEU A 531 5.93 -28.40 -9.62
C LEU A 531 5.09 -28.80 -8.40
N THR A 532 4.80 -30.10 -8.28
CA THR A 532 4.23 -30.68 -7.06
C THR A 532 5.34 -31.50 -6.42
N VAL A 533 5.89 -31.02 -5.30
CA VAL A 533 6.90 -31.76 -4.52
C VAL A 533 6.20 -32.65 -3.52
#